data_AF-A0A7W1RRC1-F1
#
_entry.id   AF-A0A7W1RRC1-F1
#
_cell.length_a   1.000
_cell.length_b   1.000
_cell.length_c   1.000
_cell.angle_alpha   90.00
_cell.angle_beta   90.00
_cell.angle_gamma   90.00
#
_symmetry.space_group_name_H-M   'P 1'
#
loop_
_entity.id
_entity.type
_entity.pdbx_description
1 polymer ?
#
loop_
_entity_poly.entity_id
_entity_poly.type
_entity_poly.pdbx_seq_one_letter_code
_entity_poly.pdbx_strand_id
1 'polypeptide(L)'
;MTQTAGTTRPPNPVAARSRLLGSACIVGGVLVAVSGLLLDLEASGPLGSNTADTVAARFANGFFAVAVLGLMCGVIGLHVLRVGGSSWLPRMGTAMTLLGLLLWALGPLYLTTDASAEPPFSAAGGLVSSLGMIVYGIAAIRAGASGDRRRFVPLLVGVWFFVQLPVQIAFFLPVGGSPFFLLLLGGSGALWALTGWVVRSKARERVVAA
;
A
#
# COMPACT_ATOMS: atom_id res chain seq x y z
N MET A 1 -51.67 -0.04 19.01
CA MET A 1 -50.37 -0.63 18.62
C MET A 1 -49.87 0.13 17.41
N THR A 2 -49.02 1.12 17.62
CA THR A 2 -48.54 2.02 16.56
C THR A 2 -47.16 1.54 16.14
N GLN A 3 -47.10 0.87 14.99
CA GLN A 3 -45.86 0.39 14.39
C GLN A 3 -45.12 1.61 13.83
N THR A 4 -44.10 2.09 14.56
CA THR A 4 -43.20 3.14 14.06
C THR A 4 -42.47 2.59 12.84
N ALA A 5 -42.85 3.07 11.66
CA ALA A 5 -42.17 2.81 10.41
C ALA A 5 -40.68 3.14 10.59
N GLY A 6 -39.84 2.10 10.53
CA GLY A 6 -38.40 2.24 10.56
C GLY A 6 -37.97 3.07 9.37
N THR A 7 -37.61 4.32 9.60
CA THR A 7 -36.97 5.17 8.61
C THR A 7 -35.61 4.57 8.28
N THR A 8 -35.56 3.74 7.24
CA THR A 8 -34.31 3.27 6.64
C THR A 8 -33.60 4.46 6.05
N ARG A 9 -32.71 5.05 6.86
CA ARG A 9 -31.89 6.18 6.45
C ARG A 9 -31.09 5.77 5.19
N PRO A 10 -31.11 6.57 4.12
CA PRO A 10 -30.42 6.22 2.89
C PRO A 10 -28.92 5.99 3.18
N PRO A 11 -28.30 4.97 2.56
CA PRO A 11 -26.92 4.63 2.81
C PRO A 11 -26.01 5.83 2.50
N ASN A 12 -25.18 6.23 3.47
CA ASN A 12 -24.24 7.33 3.28
C ASN A 12 -23.24 6.97 2.17
N PRO A 13 -23.28 7.64 0.99
CA PRO A 13 -22.50 7.26 -0.18
C PRO A 13 -20.99 7.39 0.08
N VAL A 14 -20.57 8.33 0.93
CA VAL A 14 -19.17 8.53 1.31
C VAL A 14 -18.66 7.33 2.12
N ALA A 15 -19.48 6.79 3.01
CA ALA A 15 -19.12 5.63 3.81
C ALA A 15 -19.04 4.35 2.96
N ALA A 16 -19.99 4.13 2.05
CA ALA A 16 -19.96 3.00 1.13
C ALA A 16 -18.72 3.03 0.22
N ARG A 17 -18.43 4.20 -0.40
CA ARG A 17 -17.24 4.39 -1.24
C ARG A 17 -15.95 4.17 -0.45
N SER A 18 -15.86 4.70 0.77
CA SER A 18 -14.67 4.52 1.61
C SER A 18 -14.46 3.06 2.01
N ARG A 19 -15.52 2.29 2.24
CA ARG A 19 -15.42 0.83 2.49
C ARG A 19 -14.88 0.08 1.28
N LEU A 20 -15.32 0.45 0.07
CA LEU A 20 -14.79 -0.12 -1.17
C LEU A 20 -13.30 0.20 -1.33
N LEU A 21 -12.93 1.48 -1.15
CA LEU A 21 -11.53 1.92 -1.20
C LEU A 21 -10.64 1.17 -0.19
N GLY A 22 -11.12 1.00 1.05
CA GLY A 22 -10.41 0.22 2.06
C GLY A 22 -10.29 -1.27 1.69
N SER A 23 -11.32 -1.85 1.08
CA SER A 23 -11.31 -3.26 0.65
C SER A 23 -10.36 -3.47 -0.53
N ALA A 24 -10.36 -2.56 -1.51
CA ALA A 24 -9.40 -2.56 -2.62
C ALA A 24 -7.95 -2.45 -2.13
N CYS A 25 -7.70 -1.64 -1.09
CA CYS A 25 -6.38 -1.54 -0.47
C CYS A 25 -5.97 -2.80 0.29
N ILE A 26 -6.91 -3.48 0.98
CA ILE A 26 -6.63 -4.77 1.62
C ILE A 26 -6.25 -5.80 0.58
N VAL A 27 -7.05 -5.92 -0.49
CA VAL A 27 -6.77 -6.83 -1.60
C VAL A 27 -5.42 -6.49 -2.22
N GLY A 28 -5.16 -5.22 -2.56
CA GLY A 28 -3.87 -4.77 -3.09
C GLY A 28 -2.69 -5.13 -2.19
N GLY A 29 -2.81 -4.92 -0.88
CA GLY A 29 -1.76 -5.30 0.09
C GLY A 29 -1.49 -6.81 0.12
N VAL A 30 -2.55 -7.64 0.07
CA VAL A 30 -2.41 -9.10 -0.04
C VAL A 30 -1.76 -9.50 -1.36
N LEU A 31 -2.19 -8.91 -2.48
CA LEU A 31 -1.62 -9.20 -3.80
C LEU A 31 -0.14 -8.83 -3.86
N VAL A 32 0.29 -7.72 -3.23
CA VAL A 32 1.70 -7.36 -3.10
C VAL A 32 2.50 -8.43 -2.35
N ALA A 33 1.95 -9.00 -1.27
CA ALA A 33 2.60 -10.09 -0.55
C ALA A 33 2.71 -11.37 -1.42
N VAL A 34 1.66 -11.68 -2.18
CA VAL A 34 1.66 -12.80 -3.14
C VAL A 34 2.69 -12.57 -4.25
N SER A 35 2.83 -11.36 -4.78
CA SER A 35 3.89 -11.02 -5.73
C SER A 35 5.28 -11.30 -5.15
N GLY A 36 5.52 -10.95 -3.89
CA GLY A 36 6.79 -11.27 -3.21
C GLY A 36 7.06 -12.77 -3.12
N LEU A 37 6.05 -13.57 -2.81
CA LEU A 37 6.17 -15.03 -2.81
C LEU A 37 6.47 -15.57 -4.21
N LEU A 38 5.80 -15.06 -5.24
CA LEU A 38 6.03 -15.50 -6.63
C LEU A 38 7.46 -15.20 -7.09
N LEU A 39 7.98 -14.02 -6.74
CA LEU A 39 9.37 -13.63 -7.04
C LEU A 39 10.39 -14.50 -6.29
N ASP A 40 10.12 -14.87 -5.04
CA ASP A 40 11.00 -15.79 -4.29
C ASP A 40 10.99 -17.21 -4.88
N LEU A 41 9.82 -17.71 -5.29
CA LEU A 41 9.69 -19.03 -5.92
C LEU A 41 10.43 -19.08 -7.27
N GLU A 42 10.40 -17.98 -8.03
CA GLU A 42 11.20 -17.84 -9.25
C GLU A 42 12.69 -17.84 -8.94
N ALA A 43 13.12 -17.07 -7.94
CA ALA A 43 14.53 -16.98 -7.54
C ALA A 43 15.11 -18.30 -6.98
N SER A 44 14.26 -19.20 -6.45
CA SER A 44 14.67 -20.45 -5.76
C SER A 44 14.41 -21.75 -6.54
N GLY A 45 13.79 -21.69 -7.72
CA GLY A 45 13.45 -22.87 -8.51
C GLY A 45 14.66 -23.58 -9.17
N PRO A 46 14.50 -24.84 -9.64
CA PRO A 46 15.55 -25.60 -10.37
C PRO A 46 15.94 -24.98 -11.72
N LEU A 47 15.23 -23.94 -12.15
CA LEU A 47 15.49 -23.07 -13.31
C LEU A 47 16.34 -21.84 -12.96
N GLY A 48 17.04 -21.83 -11.80
CA GLY A 48 17.96 -20.76 -11.37
C GLY A 48 19.13 -20.44 -12.31
N SER A 49 19.07 -20.87 -13.58
CA SER A 49 19.95 -20.47 -14.66
C SER A 49 19.30 -19.40 -15.54
N ASN A 50 19.71 -18.14 -15.35
CA ASN A 50 19.93 -17.15 -16.41
C ASN A 50 18.80 -16.80 -17.41
N THR A 51 17.54 -17.18 -17.19
CA THR A 51 16.43 -16.66 -17.99
C THR A 51 15.69 -15.60 -17.19
N ALA A 52 16.25 -14.39 -17.12
CA ALA A 52 15.57 -13.22 -16.55
C ALA A 52 14.29 -12.81 -17.32
N ASP A 53 13.96 -13.52 -18.42
CA ASP A 53 12.83 -13.21 -19.30
C ASP A 53 11.84 -14.38 -19.39
N THR A 54 11.37 -14.86 -18.24
CA THR A 54 10.29 -15.86 -18.20
C THR A 54 8.91 -15.20 -18.27
N VAL A 55 7.94 -15.92 -18.86
CA VAL A 55 6.51 -15.52 -18.80
C VAL A 55 6.04 -15.36 -17.35
N ALA A 56 6.60 -16.14 -16.42
CA ALA A 56 6.31 -16.05 -15.00
C ALA A 56 6.81 -14.74 -14.38
N ALA A 57 8.02 -14.28 -14.70
CA ALA A 57 8.57 -12.99 -14.26
C ALA A 57 7.68 -11.83 -14.72
N ARG A 58 7.31 -11.83 -16.00
CA ARG A 58 6.44 -10.79 -16.59
C ARG A 58 5.06 -10.79 -15.93
N PHE A 59 4.51 -11.96 -15.66
CA PHE A 59 3.23 -12.09 -14.95
C PHE A 59 3.33 -11.56 -13.51
N ALA A 60 4.37 -11.96 -12.74
CA ALA A 60 4.56 -11.50 -11.36
C ALA A 60 4.71 -9.98 -11.27
N ASN A 61 5.46 -9.39 -12.20
CA ASN A 61 5.66 -7.94 -12.30
C ASN A 61 4.37 -7.18 -12.70
N GLY A 62 3.63 -7.69 -13.69
CA GLY A 62 2.35 -7.10 -14.08
C GLY A 62 1.30 -7.20 -12.97
N PHE A 63 1.26 -8.35 -12.29
CA PHE A 63 0.41 -8.58 -11.13
C PHE A 63 0.73 -7.64 -9.98
N PHE A 64 2.03 -7.42 -9.71
CA PHE A 64 2.49 -6.44 -8.74
C PHE A 64 2.05 -5.01 -9.10
N ALA A 65 2.21 -4.59 -10.36
CA ALA A 65 1.78 -3.26 -10.79
C ALA A 65 0.28 -3.03 -10.56
N VAL A 66 -0.56 -4.03 -10.82
CA VAL A 66 -2.00 -3.99 -10.52
C VAL A 66 -2.25 -3.93 -9.02
N ALA A 67 -1.50 -4.68 -8.21
CA ALA A 67 -1.61 -4.66 -6.76
C ALA A 67 -1.35 -3.25 -6.19
N VAL A 68 -0.36 -2.53 -6.73
CA VAL A 68 -0.03 -1.15 -6.34
C VAL A 68 -1.19 -0.17 -6.58
N LEU A 69 -1.99 -0.36 -7.63
CA LEU A 69 -3.20 0.45 -7.85
C LEU A 69 -4.23 0.28 -6.72
N GLY A 70 -4.33 -0.93 -6.16
CA GLY A 70 -5.14 -1.19 -4.97
C GLY A 70 -4.68 -0.37 -3.76
N LEU A 71 -3.36 -0.19 -3.60
CA LEU A 71 -2.78 0.60 -2.50
C LEU A 71 -3.18 2.08 -2.58
N MET A 72 -3.23 2.63 -3.80
CA MET A 72 -3.65 4.01 -4.03
C MET A 72 -5.06 4.27 -3.48
N CYS A 73 -5.94 3.27 -3.54
CA CYS A 73 -7.29 3.37 -2.96
C CYS A 73 -7.25 3.56 -1.44
N GLY A 74 -6.27 2.99 -0.73
CA GLY A 74 -6.08 3.21 0.70
C GLY A 74 -5.76 4.66 1.03
N VAL A 75 -4.83 5.26 0.29
CA VAL A 75 -4.43 6.67 0.45
C VAL A 75 -5.61 7.61 0.15
N ILE A 76 -6.32 7.36 -0.95
CA ILE A 76 -7.52 8.12 -1.31
C ILE A 76 -8.59 7.97 -0.21
N GLY A 77 -8.78 6.77 0.32
CA GLY A 77 -9.72 6.50 1.41
C GLY A 77 -9.39 7.27 2.68
N LEU A 78 -8.11 7.28 3.09
CA LEU A 78 -7.63 8.09 4.22
C LEU A 78 -7.93 9.58 3.98
N HIS A 79 -7.64 10.08 2.78
CA HIS A 79 -7.88 11.47 2.40
C HIS A 79 -9.37 11.85 2.45
N VAL A 80 -10.25 11.05 1.83
CA VAL A 80 -11.70 11.26 1.80
C VAL A 80 -12.29 11.24 3.23
N LEU A 81 -11.77 10.37 4.08
CA LEU A 81 -12.15 10.29 5.49
C LEU A 81 -11.49 11.37 6.36
N ARG A 82 -10.69 12.27 5.77
CA ARG A 82 -9.97 13.36 6.46
C ARG A 82 -9.22 12.87 7.70
N VAL A 83 -8.62 11.68 7.64
CA VAL A 83 -7.87 11.10 8.78
C VAL A 83 -6.69 12.02 9.16
N GLY A 84 -6.06 12.65 8.18
CA GLY A 84 -5.04 13.67 8.35
C GLY A 84 -5.53 15.08 8.72
N GLY A 85 -6.84 15.29 8.92
CA GLY A 85 -7.44 16.62 9.08
C GLY A 85 -7.68 17.35 7.74
N SER A 86 -7.96 18.66 7.82
CA SER A 86 -8.30 19.51 6.65
C SER A 86 -7.19 20.47 6.22
N SER A 87 -6.00 20.39 6.81
CA SER A 87 -4.87 21.26 6.49
C SER A 87 -4.24 20.93 5.13
N TRP A 88 -3.25 21.73 4.70
CA TRP A 88 -2.53 21.50 3.45
C TRP A 88 -1.57 20.29 3.53
N LEU A 89 -1.05 20.00 4.73
CA LEU A 89 -0.09 18.92 4.98
C LEU A 89 -0.58 17.52 4.55
N PRO A 90 -1.79 17.05 4.92
CA PRO A 90 -2.30 15.76 4.45
C PRO A 90 -2.58 15.75 2.94
N ARG A 91 -2.87 16.90 2.30
CA ARG A 91 -3.01 16.99 0.83
C ARG A 91 -1.68 16.74 0.14
N MET A 92 -0.63 17.42 0.61
CA MET A 92 0.74 17.20 0.11
C MET A 92 1.17 15.75 0.31
N GLY A 93 1.00 15.20 1.51
CA GLY A 93 1.33 13.80 1.79
C GLY A 93 0.55 12.82 0.90
N THR A 94 -0.73 13.08 0.66
CA THR A 94 -1.57 12.29 -0.28
C THR A 94 -1.00 12.35 -1.69
N ALA A 95 -0.74 13.55 -2.21
CA ALA A 95 -0.24 13.75 -3.58
C ALA A 95 1.13 13.10 -3.79
N MET A 96 2.06 13.30 -2.85
CA MET A 96 3.37 12.64 -2.86
C MET A 96 3.23 11.12 -2.82
N THR A 97 2.36 10.59 -1.95
CA THR A 97 2.15 9.14 -1.85
C THR A 97 1.62 8.56 -3.16
N LEU A 98 0.61 9.18 -3.75
CA LEU A 98 0.03 8.74 -5.01
C LEU A 98 1.02 8.82 -6.17
N LEU A 99 1.82 9.88 -6.24
CA LEU A 99 2.88 10.02 -7.23
C LEU A 99 3.94 8.92 -7.05
N GLY A 100 4.38 8.67 -5.82
CA GLY A 100 5.35 7.63 -5.52
C GLY A 100 4.82 6.22 -5.86
N LEU A 101 3.56 5.92 -5.52
CA LEU A 101 2.93 4.65 -5.88
C LEU A 101 2.78 4.49 -7.39
N LEU A 102 2.47 5.57 -8.11
CA LEU A 102 2.41 5.54 -9.57
C LEU A 102 3.78 5.22 -10.17
N LEU A 103 4.84 5.92 -9.73
CA LEU A 103 6.22 5.63 -10.14
C LEU A 103 6.63 4.20 -9.78
N TRP A 104 6.21 3.71 -8.62
CA TRP A 104 6.51 2.36 -8.16
C TRP A 104 5.78 1.29 -8.98
N ALA A 105 4.59 1.58 -9.50
CA ALA A 105 3.87 0.69 -10.42
C ALA A 105 4.48 0.66 -11.83
N LEU A 106 5.05 1.79 -12.28
CA LEU A 106 5.60 1.90 -13.64
C LEU A 106 6.84 1.02 -13.86
N GLY A 107 7.70 0.84 -12.85
CA GLY A 107 8.88 -0.01 -12.98
C GLY A 107 8.53 -1.47 -13.29
N PRO A 108 7.73 -2.15 -12.46
CA PRO A 108 7.26 -3.51 -12.72
C PRO A 108 6.39 -3.60 -13.99
N LEU A 109 5.59 -2.56 -14.30
CA LEU A 109 4.86 -2.52 -15.56
C LEU A 109 5.81 -2.53 -16.76
N TYR A 110 6.91 -1.79 -16.70
CA TYR A 110 7.94 -1.81 -17.74
C TYR A 110 8.62 -3.19 -17.86
N LEU A 111 8.87 -3.86 -16.73
CA LEU A 111 9.40 -5.23 -16.71
C LEU A 111 8.47 -6.28 -17.34
N THR A 112 7.19 -5.95 -17.60
CA THR A 112 6.32 -6.83 -18.40
C THR A 112 6.71 -6.86 -19.89
N THR A 113 7.39 -5.81 -20.36
CA THR A 113 7.83 -5.66 -21.75
C THR A 113 9.30 -6.06 -21.93
N ASP A 114 10.15 -5.74 -20.96
CA ASP A 114 11.55 -6.11 -20.92
C ASP A 114 11.93 -6.51 -19.50
N ALA A 115 11.84 -7.80 -19.20
CA ALA A 115 12.11 -8.33 -17.86
C ALA A 115 13.61 -8.35 -17.52
N SER A 116 14.48 -8.15 -18.51
CA SER A 116 15.93 -8.11 -18.32
C SER A 116 16.47 -6.73 -17.91
N ALA A 117 15.65 -5.69 -18.06
CA ALA A 117 16.03 -4.32 -17.73
C ALA A 117 16.02 -4.04 -16.22
N GLU A 118 16.77 -3.03 -15.79
CA GLU A 118 16.61 -2.50 -14.44
C GLU A 118 15.26 -1.77 -14.32
N PRO A 119 14.45 -2.03 -13.27
CA PRO A 119 13.13 -1.43 -13.15
C PRO A 119 13.24 0.07 -12.90
N PRO A 120 12.92 0.92 -13.90
CA PRO A 120 13.09 2.35 -13.76
C PRO A 120 12.12 2.87 -12.69
N PHE A 121 12.56 3.86 -11.92
CA PHE A 121 11.75 4.57 -10.92
C PHE A 121 11.25 3.75 -9.72
N SER A 122 11.48 2.44 -9.61
CA SER A 122 10.93 1.65 -8.50
C SER A 122 11.44 2.11 -7.13
N ALA A 123 12.77 2.31 -7.00
CA ALA A 123 13.38 2.82 -5.77
C ALA A 123 12.94 4.26 -5.48
N ALA A 124 12.91 5.12 -6.50
CA ALA A 124 12.46 6.50 -6.37
C ALA A 124 10.97 6.59 -5.97
N GLY A 125 10.11 5.74 -6.56
CA GLY A 125 8.69 5.65 -6.24
C GLY A 125 8.45 5.15 -4.81
N GLY A 126 9.20 4.12 -4.38
CA GLY A 126 9.22 3.66 -2.99
C GLY A 126 9.61 4.76 -2.00
N LEU A 127 10.66 5.53 -2.31
CA LEU A 127 11.11 6.64 -1.49
C LEU A 127 10.08 7.78 -1.42
N VAL A 128 9.60 8.24 -2.59
CA VAL A 128 8.62 9.34 -2.68
C VAL A 128 7.31 8.96 -1.98
N SER A 129 6.84 7.71 -2.16
CA SER A 129 5.63 7.24 -1.49
C SER A 129 5.79 7.16 0.02
N SER A 130 6.96 6.72 0.48
CA SER A 130 7.30 6.63 1.90
C SER A 130 7.35 8.00 2.56
N LEU A 131 8.03 8.98 1.94
CA LEU A 131 8.05 10.35 2.40
C LEU A 131 6.63 10.95 2.44
N GLY A 132 5.82 10.70 1.41
CA GLY A 132 4.42 11.12 1.38
C GLY A 132 3.60 10.57 2.56
N MET A 133 3.78 9.28 2.89
CA MET A 133 3.09 8.62 4.00
C MET A 133 3.59 9.08 5.37
N ILE A 134 4.88 9.42 5.51
CA ILE A 134 5.41 10.08 6.71
C ILE A 134 4.75 11.45 6.90
N VAL A 135 4.72 12.28 5.87
CA VAL A 135 4.06 13.59 5.91
C VAL A 135 2.58 13.45 6.26
N TYR A 136 1.89 12.48 5.65
CA TYR A 136 0.48 12.19 5.96
C TYR A 136 0.32 11.73 7.42
N GLY A 137 1.19 10.85 7.92
CA GLY A 137 1.19 10.36 9.29
C GLY A 137 1.39 11.48 10.31
N ILE A 138 2.34 12.39 10.06
CA ILE A 138 2.55 13.59 10.89
C ILE A 138 1.27 14.44 10.92
N ALA A 139 0.62 14.63 9.78
CA ALA A 139 -0.66 15.33 9.73
C ALA A 139 -1.76 14.63 10.53
N ALA A 140 -1.89 13.29 10.42
CA ALA A 140 -2.87 12.50 11.16
C ALA A 140 -2.64 12.52 12.68
N ILE A 141 -1.40 12.48 13.13
CA ILE A 141 -1.03 12.60 14.54
C ILE A 141 -1.41 14.00 15.06
N ARG A 142 -1.08 15.06 14.30
CA ARG A 142 -1.42 16.45 14.65
C ARG A 142 -2.93 16.70 14.65
N ALA A 143 -3.68 16.07 13.75
CA ALA A 143 -5.12 16.27 13.62
C ALA A 143 -5.94 15.50 14.68
N GLY A 144 -5.43 14.37 15.19
CA GLY A 144 -6.19 13.47 16.06
C GLY A 144 -5.76 13.53 17.53
N ALA A 145 -5.93 14.66 18.22
CA ALA A 145 -5.42 14.93 19.57
C ALA A 145 -5.88 13.98 20.72
N SER A 146 -6.67 12.93 20.47
CA SER A 146 -7.15 12.03 21.53
C SER A 146 -7.35 10.57 21.08
N GLY A 147 -6.47 9.66 21.55
CA GLY A 147 -6.77 8.23 21.77
C GLY A 147 -6.64 7.22 20.62
N ASP A 148 -6.84 7.59 19.36
CA ASP A 148 -6.88 6.57 18.28
C ASP A 148 -5.48 6.14 17.80
N ARG A 149 -5.09 4.90 18.13
CA ARG A 149 -3.82 4.29 17.70
C ARG A 149 -3.72 4.11 16.18
N ARG A 150 -4.83 4.10 15.45
CA ARG A 150 -4.84 3.92 13.98
C ARG A 150 -4.21 5.07 13.22
N ARG A 151 -4.05 6.25 13.85
CA ARG A 151 -3.38 7.42 13.25
C ARG A 151 -1.87 7.21 12.98
N PHE A 152 -1.25 6.21 13.61
CA PHE A 152 0.16 5.87 13.40
C PHE A 152 0.39 4.98 12.17
N VAL A 153 -0.66 4.37 11.61
CA VAL A 153 -0.52 3.43 10.48
C VAL A 153 0.15 4.08 9.26
N PRO A 154 -0.19 5.30 8.82
CA PRO A 154 0.50 5.93 7.71
C PRO A 154 1.99 6.14 7.97
N LEU A 155 2.36 6.47 9.22
CA LEU A 155 3.75 6.62 9.62
C LEU A 155 4.50 5.28 9.52
N LEU A 156 3.89 4.18 9.99
CA LEU A 156 4.49 2.85 9.89
C LEU A 156 4.74 2.43 8.44
N VAL A 157 3.77 2.69 7.54
CA VAL A 157 3.93 2.45 6.09
C VAL A 157 5.11 3.26 5.55
N GLY A 158 5.21 4.54 5.89
CA GLY A 158 6.28 5.40 5.39
C GLY A 158 7.66 5.08 5.97
N VAL A 159 7.74 4.59 7.20
CA VAL A 159 9.01 4.19 7.83
C VAL A 159 9.52 2.85 7.29
N TRP A 160 8.63 1.98 6.80
CA TRP A 160 8.99 0.64 6.33
C TRP A 160 10.10 0.62 5.29
N PHE A 161 10.08 1.54 4.31
CA PHE A 161 11.13 1.61 3.29
C PHE A 161 12.51 1.86 3.89
N PHE A 162 12.60 2.71 4.91
CA PHE A 162 13.85 3.01 5.61
C PHE A 162 14.30 1.88 6.54
N VAL A 163 13.37 1.05 7.03
CA VAL A 163 13.68 -0.17 7.80
C VAL A 163 14.13 -1.29 6.87
N GLN A 164 13.55 -1.37 5.68
CA GLN A 164 13.90 -2.36 4.67
C GLN A 164 15.34 -2.21 4.16
N LEU A 165 15.84 -0.99 3.95
CA LEU A 165 17.20 -0.75 3.47
C LEU A 165 18.30 -1.41 4.34
N PRO A 166 18.38 -1.17 5.67
CA PRO A 166 19.37 -1.81 6.52
C PRO A 166 19.15 -3.32 6.64
N VAL A 167 17.90 -3.81 6.59
CA VAL A 167 17.63 -5.25 6.50
C VAL A 167 18.22 -5.82 5.21
N GLN A 168 18.06 -5.14 4.08
CA GLN A 168 18.65 -5.58 2.83
C GLN A 168 20.18 -5.60 2.89
N ILE A 169 20.78 -4.57 3.49
CA ILE A 169 22.22 -4.47 3.65
C ILE A 169 22.77 -5.56 4.57
N ALA A 170 22.10 -5.83 5.69
CA ALA A 170 22.57 -6.80 6.68
C ALA A 170 22.44 -8.25 6.20
N PHE A 171 21.40 -8.58 5.43
CA PHE A 171 21.07 -9.96 5.09
C PHE A 171 21.45 -10.36 3.65
N PHE A 172 21.54 -9.42 2.70
CA PHE A 172 21.77 -9.78 1.28
C PHE A 172 23.18 -9.43 0.76
N LEU A 173 23.79 -8.33 1.22
CA LEU A 173 25.16 -7.97 0.80
C LEU A 173 26.26 -8.95 1.28
N PRO A 174 26.23 -9.50 2.51
CA PRO A 174 27.31 -10.37 2.99
C PRO A 174 27.24 -11.81 2.48
N VAL A 175 26.06 -12.27 2.07
CA VAL A 175 25.78 -13.71 1.84
C VAL A 175 25.76 -14.07 0.35
N GLY A 176 25.78 -13.08 -0.55
CA GLY A 176 25.56 -13.32 -2.00
C GLY A 176 24.21 -13.99 -2.29
N GLY A 177 23.29 -13.97 -1.32
CA GLY A 177 21.98 -14.60 -1.41
C GLY A 177 20.98 -13.72 -2.16
N SER A 178 20.02 -14.34 -2.85
CA SER A 178 18.95 -13.60 -3.51
C SER A 178 18.16 -12.77 -2.49
N PRO A 179 17.61 -11.60 -2.88
CA PRO A 179 16.71 -10.86 -2.01
C PRO A 179 15.54 -11.76 -1.60
N PHE A 180 15.18 -11.75 -0.32
CA PHE A 180 14.00 -12.45 0.19
C PHE A 180 12.78 -11.53 0.02
N PHE A 181 12.23 -11.52 -1.20
CA PHE A 181 11.19 -10.62 -1.65
C PHE A 181 9.90 -10.78 -0.84
N LEU A 182 9.59 -11.96 -0.33
CA LEU A 182 8.44 -12.21 0.54
C LEU A 182 8.49 -11.41 1.82
N LEU A 183 9.65 -11.30 2.48
CA LEU A 183 9.75 -10.48 3.70
C LEU A 183 9.54 -9.00 3.39
N LEU A 184 10.14 -8.54 2.29
CA LEU A 184 10.14 -7.14 1.89
C LEU A 184 8.76 -6.67 1.42
N LEU A 185 8.21 -7.37 0.42
CA LEU A 185 6.90 -7.08 -0.15
C LEU A 185 5.78 -7.57 0.76
N GLY A 186 5.95 -8.69 1.46
CA GLY A 186 4.96 -9.15 2.45
C GLY A 186 4.82 -8.20 3.62
N GLY A 187 5.91 -7.67 4.17
CA GLY A 187 5.87 -6.65 5.21
C GLY A 187 5.20 -5.36 4.73
N SER A 188 5.56 -4.89 3.53
CA SER A 188 4.91 -3.73 2.90
C SER A 188 3.41 -3.98 2.68
N GLY A 189 3.06 -5.13 2.10
CA GLY A 189 1.70 -5.56 1.81
C GLY A 189 0.83 -5.65 3.06
N ALA A 190 1.37 -6.16 4.17
CA ALA A 190 0.68 -6.21 5.45
C ALA A 190 0.39 -4.81 6.01
N LEU A 191 1.34 -3.86 5.94
CA LEU A 191 1.14 -2.47 6.38
C LEU A 191 0.10 -1.74 5.53
N TRP A 192 0.09 -2.01 4.23
CA TRP A 192 -0.93 -1.49 3.32
C TRP A 192 -2.31 -2.12 3.55
N ALA A 193 -2.38 -3.42 3.82
CA ALA A 193 -3.62 -4.08 4.22
C ALA A 193 -4.17 -3.49 5.53
N LEU A 194 -3.29 -3.20 6.49
CA LEU A 194 -3.64 -2.49 7.72
C LEU A 194 -4.19 -1.09 7.42
N THR A 195 -3.61 -0.37 6.45
CA THR A 195 -4.13 0.93 5.98
C THR A 195 -5.56 0.79 5.44
N GLY A 196 -5.81 -0.20 4.58
CA GLY A 196 -7.16 -0.49 4.08
C GLY A 196 -8.15 -0.86 5.19
N TRP A 197 -7.70 -1.60 6.20
CA TRP A 197 -8.50 -1.90 7.39
C TRP A 197 -8.84 -0.64 8.20
N VAL A 198 -7.90 0.30 8.37
CA VAL A 198 -8.16 1.59 9.04
C VAL A 198 -9.23 2.37 8.28
N VAL A 199 -9.12 2.49 6.95
CA VAL A 199 -10.11 3.17 6.11
C VAL A 199 -11.49 2.53 6.27
N ARG A 200 -11.57 1.20 6.19
CA ARG A 200 -12.84 0.46 6.31
C ARG A 200 -13.47 0.62 7.70
N SER A 201 -12.64 0.60 8.75
CA SER A 201 -13.12 0.75 10.13
C SER A 201 -13.64 2.16 10.39
N LYS A 202 -12.90 3.19 9.95
CA LYS A 202 -13.34 4.60 10.05
C LYS A 202 -14.60 4.89 9.25
N ALA A 203 -14.75 4.27 8.08
CA ALA A 203 -15.97 4.36 7.29
C ALA A 203 -17.17 3.69 7.96
N ARG A 204 -16.98 2.66 8.80
CA ARG A 204 -18.05 2.05 9.61
C ARG A 204 -18.45 2.96 10.77
N GLU A 205 -17.49 3.53 11.49
CA GLU A 205 -17.73 4.47 12.59
C GLU A 205 -18.59 5.68 12.15
N ARG A 206 -18.32 6.23 10.95
CA ARG A 206 -19.12 7.33 10.38
C ARG A 206 -20.57 6.97 10.06
N VAL A 207 -20.91 5.69 9.87
CA VAL A 207 -22.29 5.26 9.67
C VAL A 207 -23.03 5.14 10.99
N VAL A 208 -22.35 4.74 12.06
CA VAL A 208 -22.94 4.62 13.40
C VAL A 208 -23.16 5.99 14.05
N ALA A 209 -22.27 6.95 13.78
CA ALA A 209 -22.35 8.30 14.34
C ALA A 209 -23.29 9.25 13.57
N ALA A 210 -23.73 8.88 12.35
CA ALA A 210 -24.59 9.71 11.52
C ALA A 210 -26.05 9.49 11.86
#